data_AF-A0A963JGG7-F1
#
_entry.id   AF-A0A963JGG7-F1
#
_cell.length_a   1.000
_cell.length_b   1.000
_cell.length_c   1.000
_cell.angle_alpha   90.00
_cell.angle_beta   90.00
_cell.angle_gamma   90.00
#
_symmetry.space_group_name_H-M   'P 1'
#
loop_
_entity.id
_entity.type
_entity.pdbx_description
1 polymer ?
#
loop_
_entity_poly.entity_id
_entity_poly.type
_entity_poly.pdbx_seq_one_letter_code
_entity_poly.pdbx_strand_id
1 'polypeptide(L)'
;MDLKLPITIVDELSDDEVRAHGVLDLASGEIVDVVHEGWDVARQGLPAEREDYEFSSGILRKGTREVEFRVDVDPISGRYSVTPSELLELKGRAAKLFTAPPDKSRG
;
A
#
# COMPACT_ATOMS: atom_id res chain seq x y z
N MET A 1 6.46 -19.21 4.75
CA MET A 1 6.95 -18.06 5.54
C MET A 1 5.93 -16.96 5.29
N ASP A 2 5.04 -16.70 6.23
CA ASP A 2 3.98 -15.68 6.10
C ASP A 2 4.58 -14.33 6.46
N LEU A 3 5.11 -13.63 5.46
CA LEU A 3 5.75 -12.33 5.64
C LEU A 3 4.69 -11.25 5.41
N LYS A 4 4.02 -10.87 6.48
CA LYS A 4 3.04 -9.78 6.51
C LYS A 4 3.70 -8.48 6.95
N LEU A 5 3.52 -7.41 6.19
CA LEU A 5 4.15 -6.12 6.45
C LEU A 5 3.11 -5.00 6.52
N PRO A 6 3.18 -4.11 7.53
CA PRO A 6 2.34 -2.92 7.54
C PRO A 6 2.76 -1.98 6.41
N ILE A 7 1.77 -1.42 5.74
CA ILE A 7 1.94 -0.47 4.64
C ILE A 7 1.00 0.72 4.83
N THR A 8 1.35 1.84 4.22
CA THR A 8 0.40 2.94 3.97
C THR A 8 -0.12 2.78 2.55
N ILE A 9 -1.39 3.09 2.34
CA ILE A 9 -2.03 3.12 1.04
C ILE A 9 -2.47 4.57 0.81
N VAL A 10 -2.33 5.04 -0.42
CA VAL A 10 -2.84 6.34 -0.86
C VAL A 10 -3.72 6.06 -2.06
N ASP A 11 -5.02 6.25 -1.90
CA ASP A 11 -5.98 6.29 -3.00
C ASP A 11 -5.96 7.73 -3.56
N GLU A 12 -5.41 7.90 -4.76
CA GLU A 12 -5.24 9.19 -5.43
C GLU A 12 -6.50 9.51 -6.24
N LEU A 13 -7.07 10.68 -5.97
CA LEU A 13 -8.18 11.27 -6.71
C LEU A 13 -7.67 12.52 -7.45
N SER A 14 -8.39 13.01 -8.45
CA SER A 14 -7.91 14.14 -9.26
C SER A 14 -7.63 15.43 -8.47
N ASP A 15 -8.35 15.67 -7.37
CA ASP A 15 -8.22 16.89 -6.56
C ASP A 15 -7.81 16.63 -5.09
N ASP A 16 -7.73 15.37 -4.64
CA ASP A 16 -7.47 15.02 -3.24
C ASP A 16 -6.87 13.61 -3.11
N GLU A 17 -6.36 13.27 -1.93
CA GLU A 17 -5.86 11.92 -1.62
C GLU A 17 -6.56 11.35 -0.38
N VAL A 18 -6.90 10.06 -0.42
CA VAL A 18 -7.39 9.34 0.75
C VAL A 18 -6.31 8.40 1.24
N ARG A 19 -5.87 8.60 2.49
CA ARG A 19 -4.86 7.73 3.12
C ARG A 19 -5.52 6.56 3.82
N ALA A 20 -4.86 5.42 3.79
CA ALA A 20 -5.23 4.25 4.58
C ALA A 20 -4.00 3.51 5.11
N HIS A 21 -4.23 2.67 6.10
CA HIS A 21 -3.26 1.70 6.59
C HIS A 21 -3.75 0.30 6.28
N GLY A 22 -2.83 -0.60 5.95
CA GLY A 22 -3.15 -2.00 5.70
C GLY A 22 -1.96 -2.91 5.94
N VAL A 23 -2.19 -4.21 5.79
CA VAL A 23 -1.18 -5.25 5.95
C VAL A 23 -1.03 -6.00 4.64
N LEU A 24 0.12 -5.85 3.99
CA LEU A 24 0.47 -6.59 2.77
C LEU A 24 0.99 -7.98 3.14
N ASP A 25 0.35 -9.01 2.60
CA ASP A 25 0.89 -10.37 2.60
C ASP A 25 1.82 -10.54 1.40
N LEU A 26 3.13 -10.62 1.65
CA LEU A 26 4.10 -10.79 0.57
C LEU A 26 4.03 -12.17 -0.10
N ALA A 27 3.37 -13.17 0.47
CA ALA A 27 3.21 -14.46 -0.21
C ALA A 27 2.19 -14.37 -1.35
N SER A 28 1.04 -13.73 -1.10
CA SER A 28 -0.08 -13.66 -2.04
C SER A 28 -0.19 -12.35 -2.81
N GLY A 29 0.33 -11.24 -2.26
CA GLY A 29 0.08 -9.89 -2.76
C GLY A 29 -1.25 -9.30 -2.28
N GLU A 30 -1.99 -10.01 -1.44
CA GLU A 30 -3.23 -9.50 -0.85
C GLU A 30 -2.93 -8.46 0.23
N ILE A 31 -3.75 -7.42 0.30
CA ILE A 31 -3.69 -6.40 1.34
C ILE A 31 -4.95 -6.53 2.19
N VAL A 32 -4.76 -6.81 3.48
CA VAL A 32 -5.82 -7.03 4.45
C VAL A 32 -5.80 -5.94 5.53
N ASP A 33 -6.85 -5.92 6.36
CA ASP A 33 -7.00 -4.98 7.47
C ASP A 33 -6.86 -3.51 7.03
N VAL A 34 -7.42 -3.18 5.85
CA VAL A 34 -7.41 -1.83 5.30
C VAL A 34 -8.32 -0.93 6.12
N VAL A 35 -7.76 0.15 6.65
CA VAL A 35 -8.46 1.17 7.44
C VAL A 35 -8.12 2.54 6.89
N HIS A 36 -9.11 3.24 6.35
CA HIS A 36 -8.94 4.60 5.84
C HIS A 36 -8.92 5.66 6.95
N GLU A 37 -8.08 6.66 6.77
CA GLU A 37 -7.96 7.83 7.63
C GLU A 37 -8.99 8.89 7.22
N GLY A 38 -9.94 9.20 8.11
CA GLY A 38 -10.93 10.26 7.85
C GLY A 38 -11.99 9.93 6.79
N TRP A 39 -11.92 8.76 6.16
CA TRP A 39 -12.88 8.29 5.17
C TRP A 39 -13.80 7.20 5.74
N ASP A 40 -15.11 7.42 5.65
CA ASP A 40 -16.12 6.47 6.13
C ASP A 40 -16.62 5.62 4.97
N VAL A 41 -15.97 4.48 4.76
CA VAL A 41 -16.31 3.52 3.68
C VAL A 41 -17.77 3.07 3.76
N ALA A 42 -18.33 2.93 4.96
CA ALA A 42 -19.71 2.49 5.12
C ALA A 42 -20.73 3.53 4.66
N ARG A 43 -20.35 4.82 4.64
CA ARG A 43 -21.21 5.92 4.19
C ARG A 43 -20.89 6.42 2.79
N GLN A 44 -19.62 6.38 2.40
CA GLN A 44 -19.10 7.02 1.18
C GLN A 44 -18.73 6.02 0.08
N GLY A 45 -18.72 4.71 0.38
CA GLY A 45 -18.15 3.70 -0.51
C GLY A 45 -16.62 3.74 -0.48
N LEU A 46 -15.97 2.91 -1.28
CA LEU A 46 -14.51 2.96 -1.41
C LEU A 46 -14.08 4.18 -2.24
N PRO A 47 -12.89 4.76 -1.99
CA PRO A 47 -12.35 5.81 -2.85
C PRO A 47 -12.29 5.39 -4.33
N ALA A 48 -11.96 4.12 -4.60
CA ALA A 48 -11.91 3.54 -5.94
C ALA A 48 -13.28 3.43 -6.66
N GLU A 49 -14.40 3.66 -5.97
CA GLU A 49 -15.72 3.72 -6.59
C GLU A 49 -16.06 5.12 -7.13
N ARG A 50 -15.25 6.14 -6.81
CA ARG A 50 -15.50 7.51 -7.26
C ARG A 50 -15.11 7.71 -8.72
N GLU A 51 -15.82 8.61 -9.39
CA GLU A 51 -15.55 8.96 -10.80
C GLU A 51 -14.21 9.68 -11.01
N ASP A 52 -13.72 10.39 -9.98
CA ASP A 52 -12.45 11.13 -9.98
C ASP A 52 -11.28 10.31 -9.43
N TYR A 53 -11.45 9.00 -9.24
CA TYR A 53 -10.36 8.11 -8.84
C TYR A 53 -9.36 7.91 -9.98
N GLU A 54 -8.07 8.05 -9.67
CA GLU A 54 -7.00 7.87 -10.65
C GLU A 54 -6.27 6.54 -10.46
N PHE A 55 -5.70 6.31 -9.27
CA PHE A 55 -4.97 5.09 -8.94
C PHE A 55 -4.74 4.96 -7.44
N SER A 56 -4.25 3.79 -7.01
CA SER A 56 -3.80 3.57 -5.65
C SER A 56 -2.32 3.21 -5.61
N SER A 57 -1.63 3.73 -4.62
CA SER A 57 -0.23 3.40 -4.34
C SER A 57 -0.07 2.87 -2.92
N GLY A 58 0.92 2.02 -2.74
CA GLY A 58 1.31 1.47 -1.45
C GLY A 58 2.72 1.92 -1.09
N ILE A 59 2.94 2.21 0.19
CA ILE A 59 4.23 2.67 0.72
C ILE A 59 4.66 1.73 1.83
N LEU A 60 5.80 1.07 1.61
CA LEU A 60 6.48 0.25 2.61
C LEU A 60 7.65 1.03 3.20
N ARG A 61 7.65 1.22 4.53
CA ARG A 61 8.65 2.05 5.24
C ARG A 61 9.56 1.23 6.14
N LYS A 62 10.83 1.65 6.23
CA LYS A 62 11.78 1.19 7.27
C LYS A 62 12.70 2.34 7.68
N GLY A 63 12.37 2.99 8.80
CA GLY A 63 13.07 4.19 9.26
C GLY A 63 12.81 5.35 8.29
N THR A 64 13.87 5.96 7.76
CA THR A 64 13.82 7.07 6.79
C THR A 64 13.68 6.61 5.34
N ARG A 65 13.66 5.30 5.08
CA ARG A 65 13.64 4.74 3.73
C ARG A 65 12.26 4.19 3.40
N GLU A 66 11.83 4.43 2.17
CA GLU A 66 10.50 4.08 1.68
C GLU A 66 10.61 3.40 0.32
N VAL A 67 9.67 2.49 0.05
CA VAL A 67 9.47 1.89 -1.27
C VAL A 67 8.01 2.06 -1.62
N GLU A 68 7.76 2.76 -2.72
CA GLU A 68 6.44 2.91 -3.32
C GLU A 68 6.20 1.81 -4.36
N PHE A 69 4.97 1.34 -4.43
CA PHE A 69 4.53 0.30 -5.36
C PHE A 69 3.07 0.51 -5.75
N ARG A 70 2.68 0.00 -6.91
CA ARG A 70 1.28 0.10 -7.38
C ARG A 70 0.38 -0.84 -6.58
N VAL A 71 -0.82 -0.35 -6.24
CA VAL A 71 -1.89 -1.14 -5.64
C VAL A 71 -3.07 -1.17 -6.60
N ASP A 72 -3.63 -2.35 -6.80
CA ASP A 72 -4.88 -2.54 -7.50
C ASP A 72 -6.01 -2.70 -6.49
N VAL A 73 -7.10 -1.98 -6.75
CA VAL A 73 -8.33 -2.01 -5.96
C VAL A 73 -9.42 -2.59 -6.85
N ASP A 74 -10.08 -3.65 -6.39
CA ASP A 74 -11.32 -4.12 -6.98
C ASP A 74 -12.50 -3.43 -6.26
N PRO A 75 -13.13 -2.42 -6.87
CA PRO A 75 -14.20 -1.65 -6.22
C PRO A 75 -15.45 -2.49 -5.95
N ILE A 76 -15.64 -3.62 -6.65
CA ILE A 76 -16.81 -4.48 -6.45
C ILE A 76 -16.65 -5.33 -5.18
N SER A 77 -15.48 -5.92 -5.00
CA SER A 77 -15.20 -6.79 -3.84
C SER A 77 -14.58 -6.05 -2.66
N GLY A 78 -14.11 -4.83 -2.88
CA GLY A 78 -13.33 -4.03 -1.94
C GLY A 78 -11.94 -4.58 -1.64
N ARG A 79 -11.43 -5.46 -2.50
CA ARG A 79 -10.12 -6.09 -2.30
C ARG A 79 -9.00 -5.20 -2.81
N TYR A 80 -8.05 -4.94 -1.92
CA TYR A 80 -6.77 -4.31 -2.23
C TYR A 80 -5.72 -5.40 -2.48
N SER A 81 -4.92 -5.25 -3.54
CA SER A 81 -3.89 -6.22 -3.88
C SER A 81 -2.76 -5.63 -4.70
N VAL A 82 -1.66 -6.36 -4.80
CA VAL A 82 -0.51 -6.05 -5.65
C VAL A 82 -0.45 -7.10 -6.75
N THR A 83 -0.24 -6.67 -8.00
CA THR A 83 -0.08 -7.62 -9.12
C THR A 83 1.11 -8.57 -8.87
N PRO A 84 1.10 -9.79 -9.43
CA PRO A 84 2.24 -10.71 -9.30
C PRO A 84 3.58 -10.13 -9.76
N SER A 85 3.57 -9.31 -10.82
CA SER A 85 4.76 -8.63 -11.34
C SER A 85 5.27 -7.58 -10.36
N GLU A 86 4.39 -6.69 -9.88
CA GLU A 86 4.75 -5.65 -8.92
C GLU A 86 5.21 -6.28 -7.59
N LEU A 87 4.58 -7.38 -7.16
CA LEU A 87 4.94 -8.12 -5.96
C LEU A 87 6.35 -8.72 -6.06
N LEU A 88 6.73 -9.24 -7.23
CA LEU A 88 8.07 -9.78 -7.45
C LEU A 88 9.13 -8.68 -7.33
N GLU A 89 8.88 -7.52 -7.95
CA GLU A 89 9.75 -6.35 -7.86
C GLU A 89 9.83 -5.80 -6.43
N LEU A 90 8.69 -5.71 -5.75
CA LEU A 90 8.59 -5.26 -4.38
C LEU A 90 9.36 -6.17 -3.43
N LYS A 91 9.32 -7.51 -3.58
CA LYS A 91 10.13 -8.44 -2.78
C LYS A 91 11.62 -8.14 -2.90
N GLY A 92 12.10 -7.88 -4.12
CA GLY A 92 13.50 -7.51 -4.35
C GLY A 92 13.88 -6.18 -3.71
N ARG A 93 13.01 -5.17 -3.80
CA ARG A 93 13.21 -3.84 -3.18
C ARG A 93 13.12 -3.90 -1.66
N ALA A 94 12.13 -4.62 -1.11
CA ALA A 94 11.93 -4.84 0.31
C ALA A 94 13.11 -5.60 0.94
N ALA A 95 13.60 -6.65 0.30
CA ALA A 95 14.80 -7.36 0.77
C ALA A 95 15.99 -6.39 0.92
N LYS A 96 16.22 -5.51 -0.05
CA LYS A 96 17.25 -4.45 0.04
C LYS A 96 16.96 -3.47 1.18
N LEU A 97 15.72 -3.01 1.31
CA LEU A 97 15.27 -2.13 2.39
C LEU A 97 15.57 -2.72 3.79
N PHE A 98 15.28 -4.01 3.98
CA PHE A 98 15.43 -4.69 5.27
C PHE A 98 16.86 -5.17 5.56
N THR A 99 17.67 -5.48 4.55
CA THR A 99 19.06 -5.92 4.71
C THR A 99 20.07 -4.79 4.71
N ALA A 100 19.71 -3.61 4.18
CA ALA A 100 20.61 -2.46 4.17
C ALA A 100 20.90 -2.01 5.61
N PRO A 101 22.18 -1.67 5.92
CA PRO A 101 22.56 -1.16 7.23
C PRO A 101 21.68 0.05 7.63
N PRO A 102 21.44 0.27 8.93
CA PRO A 102 20.70 1.44 9.39
C PRO A 102 21.35 2.70 8.82
N ASP A 103 20.50 3.63 8.40
CA ASP A 103 20.95 4.86 7.77
C ASP A 103 21.91 5.59 8.72
N LYS A 104 23.11 5.92 8.23
CA LYS A 104 24.10 6.66 9.04
C LYS A 104 23.74 8.14 8.98
N SER A 105 22.53 8.51 9.41
CA SER A 105 22.25 9.90 9.72
C SER A 105 22.96 10.24 11.04
N ARG A 106 24.14 10.84 10.86
CA ARG A 106 25.01 11.57 11.79
C ARG A 106 24.41 11.84 13.19
N GLY A 107 25.14 11.39 14.22
CA GLY A 107 25.13 12.03 15.53
C GLY A 107 25.86 13.37 15.54
#